data_AF-A0ABC9YV12-F1
#
_entry.id   AF-A0ABC9YV12-F1
#
_cell.length_a   1.000
_cell.length_b   1.000
_cell.length_c   1.000
_cell.angle_alpha   90.00
_cell.angle_beta   90.00
_cell.angle_gamma   90.00
#
_symmetry.space_group_name_H-M   'P 1'
#
loop_
_entity.id
_entity.type
_entity.pdbx_description
1 polymer ?
#
loop_
_entity_poly.entity_id
_entity_poly.type
_entity_poly.pdbx_seq_one_letter_code
_entity_poly.pdbx_strand_id
1 'polypeptide(L)'
;MTEGDRGPKAINLAVVPGQSAPAARHKIGKDHRGTGQLSAAEHRRLITELLLDASPQLTAGEIITIRDRLTTFADQHGWLEN
;
A
#
# COMPACT_ATOMS: atom_id res chain seq x y z
N MET A 1 -18.66 34.98 -10.54
CA MET A 1 -17.95 33.68 -10.66
C MET A 1 -16.56 33.91 -10.11
N THR A 2 -16.20 33.25 -9.01
CA THR A 2 -15.06 33.60 -8.16
C THR A 2 -13.73 33.21 -8.77
N GLU A 3 -12.94 34.24 -9.06
CA GLU A 3 -11.58 34.23 -9.55
C GLU A 3 -10.58 33.67 -8.52
N GLY A 4 -9.51 33.05 -9.02
CA GLY A 4 -8.66 32.13 -8.27
C GLY A 4 -7.76 32.75 -7.22
N ASP A 5 -7.91 32.29 -5.98
CA ASP A 5 -6.89 32.40 -4.94
C ASP A 5 -5.79 31.36 -5.16
N ARG A 6 -4.89 31.65 -6.12
CA ARG A 6 -3.67 30.87 -6.40
C ARG A 6 -2.42 31.70 -6.11
N GLY A 7 -2.35 32.27 -4.91
CA GLY A 7 -1.07 32.69 -4.34
C GLY A 7 -0.19 31.46 -4.02
N PRO A 8 1.15 31.60 -3.97
CA PRO A 8 2.02 30.52 -3.51
C PRO A 8 1.69 30.16 -2.06
N LYS A 9 1.09 28.99 -1.83
CA LYS A 9 0.85 28.44 -0.49
C LYS A 9 2.17 27.86 0.04
N ALA A 10 2.93 28.66 0.78
CA ALA A 10 4.07 28.15 1.54
C ALA A 10 3.53 27.33 2.72
N ILE A 11 3.82 26.02 2.73
CA ILE A 11 3.50 25.15 3.86
C ILE A 11 4.73 24.98 4.73
N ASN A 12 4.61 25.33 6.01
CA ASN A 12 5.68 25.15 6.98
C ASN A 12 5.75 23.68 7.38
N LEU A 13 6.60 22.91 6.71
CA LEU A 13 6.94 21.56 7.10
C LEU A 13 8.20 21.61 7.96
N ALA A 14 8.05 21.33 9.26
CA ALA A 14 9.18 21.14 10.16
C ALA A 14 9.61 19.66 10.12
N VAL A 15 10.85 19.41 9.71
CA VAL A 15 11.47 18.09 9.84
C VAL A 15 11.83 17.91 11.31
N VAL A 16 11.27 16.90 11.97
CA VAL A 16 11.66 16.49 13.32
C VAL A 16 12.98 15.71 13.22
N PRO A 17 14.11 16.24 13.73
CA PRO A 17 15.36 15.49 13.75
C PRO A 17 15.33 14.55 14.96
N GLY A 18 15.33 13.24 14.71
CA GLY A 18 15.48 12.27 15.80
C GLY A 18 14.80 10.92 15.60
N GLN A 19 13.94 10.74 14.59
CA GLN A 19 13.45 9.41 14.27
C GLN A 19 14.37 8.80 13.21
N SER A 20 15.38 8.06 13.65
CA SER A 20 16.02 7.04 12.81
C SER A 20 14.96 5.98 12.51
N ALA A 21 14.08 6.26 11.54
CA ALA A 21 13.23 5.23 10.97
C ALA A 21 14.18 4.20 10.33
N PRO A 22 14.07 2.90 10.65
CA PRO A 22 14.83 1.92 9.91
C PRO A 22 14.42 2.09 8.45
N ALA A 23 15.39 2.43 7.60
CA ALA A 23 15.19 2.40 6.17
C ALA A 23 14.67 1.00 5.83
N ALA A 24 13.38 0.89 5.52
CA ALA A 24 12.80 -0.32 5.00
C ALA A 24 13.47 -0.55 3.65
N ARG A 25 14.59 -1.28 3.67
CA ARG A 25 15.25 -1.78 2.49
C ARG A 25 14.28 -2.76 1.87
N HIS A 26 13.44 -2.29 0.96
CA HIS A 26 12.75 -3.16 0.02
C HIS A 26 13.80 -3.82 -0.85
N LYS A 27 14.37 -4.91 -0.34
CA LYS A 27 15.01 -5.90 -1.17
C LYS A 27 13.90 -6.47 -2.03
N ILE A 28 13.74 -5.91 -3.23
CA ILE A 28 13.13 -6.62 -4.34
C ILE A 28 14.17 -7.69 -4.72
N GLY A 29 14.22 -8.72 -3.89
CA GLY A 29 15.03 -9.90 -4.06
C GLY A 29 14.41 -10.73 -5.15
N LYS A 30 15.01 -10.63 -6.33
CA LYS A 30 15.06 -11.60 -7.41
C LYS A 30 14.78 -13.03 -6.89
N ASP A 31 13.84 -13.71 -7.56
CA ASP A 31 13.49 -15.14 -7.42
C ASP A 31 12.40 -15.53 -6.40
N HIS A 32 11.27 -14.83 -6.33
CA HIS A 32 10.03 -15.42 -5.79
C HIS A 32 9.25 -16.16 -6.90
N ARG A 33 9.80 -17.27 -7.41
CA ARG A 33 8.96 -18.41 -7.78
C ARG A 33 8.57 -19.13 -6.48
N GLY A 34 7.95 -18.40 -5.57
CA GLY A 34 7.51 -18.91 -4.28
C GLY A 34 6.27 -19.75 -4.52
N THR A 35 6.46 -21.06 -4.64
CA THR A 35 5.37 -22.05 -4.55
C THR A 35 4.94 -22.28 -3.10
N GLY A 36 5.16 -21.30 -2.22
CA GLY A 36 4.76 -21.30 -0.81
C GLY A 36 3.52 -20.44 -0.60
N GLN A 37 2.78 -20.70 0.48
CA GLN A 37 1.68 -19.85 0.91
C GLN A 37 2.21 -18.43 1.23
N LEU A 38 1.36 -17.41 1.17
CA LEU A 38 1.76 -16.03 1.45
C LEU A 38 1.46 -15.65 2.89
N SER A 39 2.34 -14.88 3.55
CA SER A 39 1.92 -14.22 4.78
C SER A 39 0.80 -13.20 4.51
N ALA A 40 -0.05 -12.94 5.51
CA ALA A 40 -1.12 -11.94 5.38
C ALA A 40 -0.59 -10.52 5.06
N ALA A 41 0.64 -10.20 5.49
CA ALA A 41 1.27 -8.92 5.18
C ALA A 41 1.71 -8.84 3.71
N GLU A 42 2.31 -9.90 3.18
CA GLU A 42 2.72 -9.98 1.77
C GLU A 42 1.52 -9.98 0.83
N HIS A 43 0.48 -10.75 1.16
CA HIS A 43 -0.78 -10.76 0.42
C HIS A 43 -1.37 -9.35 0.31
N ARG A 44 -1.51 -8.63 1.44
CA ARG A 44 -2.03 -7.25 1.45
C ARG A 44 -1.19 -6.31 0.61
N ARG A 45 0.13 -6.44 0.63
CA ARG A 45 1.04 -5.62 -0.18
C ARG A 45 0.84 -5.91 -1.67
N LEU A 46 0.92 -7.17 -2.09
CA LEU A 46 0.79 -7.57 -3.50
C LEU A 46 -0.56 -7.17 -4.08
N ILE A 47 -1.65 -7.35 -3.32
CA ILE A 47 -2.98 -6.91 -3.72
C ILE A 47 -3.06 -5.39 -3.87
N THR A 48 -2.41 -4.63 -2.98
CA THR A 48 -2.39 -3.16 -3.09
C THR A 48 -1.71 -2.72 -4.39
N GLU A 49 -0.54 -3.29 -4.70
CA GLU A 49 0.18 -2.99 -5.94
C GLU A 49 -0.63 -3.38 -7.18
N LEU A 50 -1.26 -4.57 -7.17
CA LEU A 50 -2.10 -5.04 -8.26
C LEU A 50 -3.30 -4.12 -8.51
N LEU A 51 -3.96 -3.63 -7.45
CA LEU A 51 -5.11 -2.73 -7.57
C LEU A 51 -4.71 -1.37 -8.14
N LEU A 52 -3.57 -0.83 -7.70
CA LEU A 52 -3.02 0.44 -8.22
C LEU A 52 -2.64 0.34 -9.70
N ASP A 53 -2.07 -0.79 -10.12
CA ASP A 53 -1.74 -1.06 -11.52
C ASP A 53 -2.99 -1.27 -12.39
N ALA A 54 -3.95 -2.05 -11.89
CA ALA A 54 -5.16 -2.41 -12.65
C ALA A 54 -6.13 -1.23 -12.85
N SER A 55 -6.25 -0.33 -11.86
CA SER A 55 -7.15 0.82 -11.95
C SER A 55 -6.65 2.03 -11.15
N PRO A 56 -6.03 3.01 -11.81
CA PRO A 56 -5.63 4.28 -11.20
C PRO A 56 -6.81 5.14 -10.69
N GLN A 57 -8.05 4.80 -11.09
CA GLN A 57 -9.25 5.52 -10.67
C GLN A 57 -9.75 5.08 -9.29
N LEU A 58 -9.28 3.94 -8.78
CA LEU A 58 -9.64 3.48 -7.44
C LEU A 58 -9.15 4.48 -6.38
N THR A 59 -10.06 4.90 -5.52
CA THR A 59 -9.73 5.75 -4.39
C THR A 59 -9.00 4.93 -3.32
N ALA A 60 -8.23 5.62 -2.47
CA ALA A 60 -7.55 4.97 -1.35
C ALA A 60 -8.50 4.20 -0.41
N GLY A 61 -9.71 4.72 -0.19
CA GLY A 61 -10.73 4.07 0.63
C GLY A 61 -11.27 2.77 0.02
N GLU A 62 -11.48 2.76 -1.30
CA GLU A 62 -11.89 1.55 -2.02
C GLU A 62 -10.78 0.50 -2.01
N ILE A 63 -9.52 0.90 -2.21
CA ILE A 63 -8.36 -0.01 -2.16
C ILE A 63 -8.27 -0.69 -0.79
N ILE A 64 -8.39 0.07 0.30
CA ILE A 64 -8.37 -0.49 1.66
C ILE A 64 -9.52 -1.49 1.83
N THR A 65 -10.73 -1.11 1.44
CA THR A 65 -11.92 -1.96 1.58
C THR A 65 -11.78 -3.28 0.82
N ILE A 66 -11.32 -3.23 -0.44
CA ILE A 66 -11.14 -4.41 -1.29
C ILE A 66 -10.02 -5.30 -0.75
N ARG A 67 -8.86 -4.71 -0.39
CA ARG A 67 -7.71 -5.44 0.16
C ARG A 67 -8.07 -6.21 1.42
N ASP A 68 -8.80 -5.57 2.33
CA ASP A 68 -9.16 -6.19 3.61
C ASP A 68 -10.13 -7.36 3.36
N ARG A 69 -11.13 -7.18 2.48
CA ARG A 69 -12.06 -8.26 2.08
C ARG A 69 -11.33 -9.43 1.39
N LEU A 70 -10.40 -9.14 0.49
CA LEU A 70 -9.61 -10.18 -0.18
C LEU A 70 -8.70 -10.93 0.79
N THR A 71 -8.15 -10.25 1.80
CA THR A 71 -7.31 -10.89 2.80
C THR A 71 -8.13 -11.83 3.69
N THR A 72 -9.32 -11.42 4.13
CA THR A 72 -10.25 -12.30 4.85
C THR A 72 -10.67 -13.49 3.99
N PHE A 73 -10.95 -13.28 2.71
CA PHE A 73 -11.26 -14.36 1.78
C PHE A 73 -10.09 -15.34 1.65
N ALA A 74 -8.87 -14.85 1.45
CA ALA A 74 -7.67 -15.69 1.35
C ALA A 74 -7.44 -16.54 2.61
N ASP A 75 -7.65 -15.96 3.79
CA ASP A 75 -7.56 -16.66 5.08
C ASP A 75 -8.58 -17.82 5.18
N GLN A 76 -9.85 -17.54 4.87
CA GLN A 76 -10.92 -18.54 4.87
C GLN A 76 -10.67 -19.70 3.89
N HIS A 77 -9.91 -19.45 2.83
CA HIS A 77 -9.56 -20.44 1.81
C HIS A 77 -8.20 -21.10 2.03
N GLY A 78 -7.49 -20.79 3.12
CA GLY A 78 -6.20 -21.37 3.45
C GLY A 78 -5.09 -20.97 2.46
N TRP A 79 -5.21 -19.82 1.81
CA TRP A 79 -4.18 -19.32 0.90
C TRP A 79 -3.04 -18.62 1.64
N LEU A 80 -3.31 -18.23 2.88
CA LEU A 80 -2.34 -17.56 3.74
C LEU A 80 -1.60 -18.55 4.63
N GLU A 81 -0.36 -18.21 4.96
CA GLU A 81 0.38 -18.82 6.05
C GLU A 81 -0.23 -18.36 7.38
N ASN A 82 -0.80 -19.30 8.13
CA ASN A 82 -1.33 -19.11 9.49
C ASN A 82 -0.47 -19.86 10.51
#